data_AF-A0A519CN39-F1
#
_entry.id   AF-A0A519CN39-F1
#
_cell.length_a   1.000
_cell.length_b   1.000
_cell.length_c   1.000
_cell.angle_alpha   90.00
_cell.angle_beta   90.00
_cell.angle_gamma   90.00
#
_symmetry.space_group_name_H-M   'P 1'
#
loop_
_entity.id
_entity.type
_entity.pdbx_description
1 polymer ?
#
loop_
_entity_poly.entity_id
_entity_poly.type
_entity_poly.pdbx_seq_one_letter_code
_entity_poly.pdbx_strand_id
1 'polypeptide(L)'
;MAPAWKLILTVESRSLQDTHALADCLTTDEETTFTDDGLKFSFELNNLVAKDLRAMWNTRIRGLIAVDNVLKVINEHSSTPSI
;
A
#
# COMPACT_ATOMS: atom_id res chain seq x y z
N MET A 1 -22.47 -20.55 -1.54
CA MET A 1 -21.44 -19.65 -0.98
C MET A 1 -22.04 -18.26 -0.93
N ALA A 2 -22.18 -17.63 0.23
CA ALA A 2 -22.72 -16.27 0.31
C ALA A 2 -21.76 -15.29 -0.42
N PRO A 3 -22.25 -14.29 -1.16
CA PRO A 3 -21.37 -13.33 -1.82
C PRO A 3 -20.64 -12.51 -0.74
N ALA A 4 -19.32 -12.65 -0.68
CA ALA A 4 -18.47 -11.77 0.10
C ALA A 4 -18.20 -10.51 -0.73
N TRP A 5 -18.25 -9.35 -0.07
CA TRP A 5 -17.75 -8.12 -0.65
C TRP A 5 -16.23 -8.23 -0.79
N LYS A 6 -15.73 -7.78 -1.93
CA LYS A 6 -14.32 -7.86 -2.30
C LYS A 6 -13.83 -6.51 -2.78
N LEU A 7 -12.65 -6.10 -2.29
CA LEU A 7 -11.90 -4.96 -2.80
C LEU A 7 -10.49 -5.42 -3.15
N ILE A 8 -10.00 -4.99 -4.32
CA ILE A 8 -8.62 -5.18 -4.74
C ILE A 8 -8.02 -3.79 -4.91
N LEU A 9 -6.83 -3.58 -4.35
CA LEU A 9 -6.04 -2.39 -4.63
C LEU A 9 -4.74 -2.81 -5.30
N THR A 10 -4.40 -2.12 -6.38
CA THR A 10 -3.07 -2.13 -6.99
C THR A 10 -2.43 -0.77 -6.72
N VAL A 11 -1.22 -0.80 -6.17
CA VAL A 11 -0.42 0.40 -5.90
C VAL A 11 0.82 0.36 -6.78
N GLU A 12 1.13 1.50 -7.39
CA GLU A 12 2.32 1.72 -8.21
C GLU A 12 3.06 2.95 -7.66
N SER A 13 4.38 2.86 -7.58
CA SER A 13 5.22 3.97 -7.10
C SER A 13 6.36 4.28 -8.07
N ARG A 14 7.17 5.28 -7.73
CA ARG A 14 8.21 5.88 -8.58
C ARG A 14 9.52 5.08 -8.58
N SER A 15 9.72 4.19 -7.61
CA SER A 15 10.93 3.38 -7.47
C SER A 15 10.60 2.05 -6.79
N LEU A 16 11.44 1.04 -7.01
CA LEU A 16 11.32 -0.25 -6.31
C LEU A 16 11.34 -0.05 -4.79
N GLN A 17 12.20 0.82 -4.29
CA GLN A 17 12.33 1.09 -2.86
C GLN A 17 11.05 1.71 -2.28
N ASP A 18 10.45 2.70 -2.96
CA ASP A 18 9.19 3.30 -2.53
C ASP A 18 8.05 2.26 -2.59
N THR A 19 8.00 1.43 -3.64
CA THR A 19 6.99 0.36 -3.78
C THR A 19 7.09 -0.66 -2.66
N HIS A 20 8.30 -1.11 -2.32
CA HIS A 20 8.53 -2.02 -1.20
C HIS A 20 8.16 -1.39 0.15
N ALA A 21 8.57 -0.14 0.40
CA ALA A 21 8.24 0.55 1.64
C ALA A 21 6.72 0.70 1.86
N LEU A 22 5.97 0.95 0.78
CA LEU A 22 4.50 1.00 0.83
C LEU A 22 3.87 -0.38 1.07
N ALA A 23 4.42 -1.44 0.49
CA ALA A 23 3.94 -2.81 0.73
C ALA A 23 4.23 -3.29 2.15
N ASP A 24 5.41 -2.97 2.69
CA ASP A 24 5.85 -3.35 4.04
C ASP A 24 4.95 -2.77 5.14
N CYS A 25 4.24 -1.66 4.86
CA CYS A 25 3.29 -1.10 5.81
C CYS A 25 1.97 -1.92 5.90
N LEU A 26 1.78 -2.89 5.01
CA LEU A 26 0.59 -3.74 4.92
C LEU A 26 0.86 -5.19 5.30
N THR A 27 2.10 -5.67 5.22
CA THR A 27 2.49 -7.08 5.41
C THR A 27 2.21 -7.65 6.80
N THR A 28 1.96 -6.80 7.80
CA THR A 28 1.54 -7.29 9.14
C THR A 28 0.12 -7.83 9.12
N ASP A 29 -0.71 -7.36 8.19
CA ASP A 29 -2.15 -7.61 8.18
C ASP A 29 -2.65 -8.29 6.89
N GLU A 30 -1.95 -8.10 5.77
CA GLU A 30 -2.41 -8.54 4.45
C GLU A 30 -1.25 -9.14 3.64
N GLU A 31 -1.56 -10.20 2.88
CA GLU A 31 -0.62 -10.75 1.89
C GLU A 31 -0.58 -9.82 0.66
N THR A 32 0.63 -9.43 0.24
CA THR A 32 0.84 -8.58 -0.94
C THR A 32 1.50 -9.38 -2.05
N THR A 33 1.02 -9.16 -3.28
CA THR A 33 1.56 -9.79 -4.49
C THR A 33 2.20 -8.72 -5.37
N PHE A 34 3.48 -8.87 -5.67
CA PHE A 34 4.21 -7.96 -6.54
C PHE A 34 4.12 -8.38 -8.02
N THR A 35 4.21 -7.40 -8.91
CA THR A 35 4.47 -7.65 -10.34
C THR A 35 5.91 -8.10 -10.55
N ASP A 36 6.19 -8.78 -11.67
CA ASP A 36 7.53 -9.28 -11.99
C ASP A 36 8.60 -8.18 -12.03
N ASP A 37 8.22 -6.96 -12.41
CA ASP A 37 9.09 -5.78 -12.43
C ASP A 37 9.27 -5.13 -11.05
N GLY A 38 8.55 -5.57 -10.02
CA GLY A 38 8.58 -5.07 -8.66
C GLY A 38 8.05 -3.64 -8.47
N LEU A 39 7.55 -2.99 -9.51
CA LEU A 39 7.10 -1.59 -9.46
C LEU A 39 5.67 -1.44 -8.95
N LYS A 40 4.92 -2.55 -8.90
CA LYS A 40 3.55 -2.58 -8.40
C LYS A 40 3.37 -3.73 -7.44
N PHE A 41 2.45 -3.52 -6.51
CA PHE A 41 1.93 -4.61 -5.69
C PHE A 41 0.41 -4.52 -5.59
N SER A 42 -0.21 -5.64 -5.26
CA SER A 42 -1.64 -5.74 -5.00
C SER A 42 -1.94 -6.48 -3.72
N PHE A 43 -3.05 -6.14 -3.09
CA PHE A 43 -3.65 -6.93 -2.02
C PHE A 43 -5.18 -6.93 -2.17
N GLU A 44 -5.80 -7.88 -1.49
CA GLU A 44 -7.23 -8.13 -1.57
C GLU A 44 -7.85 -8.15 -0.18
N LEU A 45 -8.98 -7.47 -0.02
CA LEU A 45 -9.79 -7.51 1.19
C LEU A 45 -11.12 -8.19 0.90
N ASN A 46 -11.52 -9.12 1.76
CA ASN A 46 -12.80 -9.82 1.68
C ASN A 46 -13.56 -9.72 2.99
N ASN A 47 -14.85 -9.40 2.92
CA ASN A 47 -15.72 -9.46 4.10
C ASN A 47 -17.19 -9.70 3.69
N LEU A 48 -17.94 -10.42 4.52
CA LEU A 48 -19.38 -10.61 4.31
C LEU A 48 -20.18 -9.33 4.57
N VAL A 49 -19.64 -8.42 5.39
CA VAL A 49 -20.30 -7.19 5.82
C VAL A 49 -19.62 -5.97 5.19
N ALA A 50 -20.33 -5.28 4.29
CA ALA A 50 -19.79 -4.13 3.57
C ALA A 50 -19.23 -3.01 4.49
N LYS A 51 -19.89 -2.75 5.63
CA LYS A 51 -19.42 -1.71 6.58
C LYS A 51 -18.05 -2.06 7.18
N ASP A 52 -17.81 -3.34 7.41
CA ASP A 52 -16.56 -3.84 8.01
C ASP A 52 -15.47 -3.86 6.95
N LEU A 53 -15.80 -4.26 5.70
CA LEU A 53 -14.88 -4.11 4.57
C LEU A 53 -14.43 -2.65 4.37
N ARG A 54 -15.36 -1.69 4.46
CA ARG A 54 -15.04 -0.26 4.41
C ARG A 54 -14.12 0.16 5.55
N ALA A 55 -14.33 -0.36 6.75
CA ALA A 55 -13.48 -0.06 7.89
C ALA A 55 -12.05 -0.59 7.68
N MET A 56 -11.90 -1.84 7.24
CA MET A 56 -10.62 -2.44 6.85
C MET A 56 -9.93 -1.59 5.77
N TRP A 57 -10.64 -1.28 4.69
CA TRP A 57 -10.15 -0.43 3.61
C TRP A 57 -9.60 0.91 4.10
N ASN A 58 -10.38 1.63 4.91
CA ASN A 58 -9.97 2.93 5.43
C ASN A 58 -8.71 2.86 6.31
N THR A 59 -8.52 1.78 7.07
CA THR A 59 -7.31 1.58 7.88
C THR A 59 -6.09 1.39 6.98
N ARG A 60 -6.17 0.52 5.96
CA ARG A 60 -5.07 0.25 5.03
C ARG A 60 -4.68 1.50 4.23
N ILE A 61 -5.67 2.24 3.72
CA ILE A 61 -5.43 3.50 2.99
C ILE A 61 -4.75 4.56 3.87
N ARG A 62 -5.15 4.70 5.14
CA ARG A 62 -4.48 5.64 6.05
C ARG A 62 -3.02 5.27 6.31
N GLY A 63 -2.71 3.98 6.44
CA GLY A 63 -1.33 3.49 6.56
C GLY A 63 -0.48 3.85 5.34
N LEU A 64 -1.00 3.57 4.14
CA LEU A 64 -0.35 3.93 2.88
C LEU A 64 -0.09 5.43 2.75
N ILE A 65 -1.07 6.27 3.08
CA ILE A 65 -0.91 7.74 3.06
C ILE A 65 0.18 8.20 4.04
N ALA A 66 0.24 7.61 5.23
CA ALA A 66 1.26 7.97 6.23
C ALA A 66 2.67 7.66 5.72
N VAL A 67 2.88 6.47 5.13
CA VAL A 67 4.17 6.07 4.58
C VAL A 67 4.54 6.90 3.35
N ASP A 68 3.61 7.14 2.42
CA ASP A 68 3.85 7.99 1.26
C ASP A 68 4.29 9.41 1.66
N ASN A 69 3.68 9.99 2.69
CA ASN A 69 4.09 11.30 3.21
C ASN A 69 5.50 11.27 3.80
N VAL A 70 5.88 10.22 4.53
CA VAL A 70 7.24 10.07 5.06
C VAL A 70 8.27 9.94 3.93
N LEU A 71 7.97 9.13 2.91
CA LEU A 71 8.84 8.96 1.74
C LEU A 71 9.03 10.26 0.98
N LYS A 72 7.98 11.08 0.83
CA LYS A 72 8.07 12.41 0.20
C LYS A 72 9.02 13.33 0.97
N VAL A 73 8.85 13.43 2.29
CA VAL A 73 9.71 14.27 3.13
C VAL A 73 11.17 13.80 3.07
N ILE A 74 11.44 12.49 3.14
CA ILE A 74 12.81 11.96 3.06
C ILE A 74 13.46 12.30 1.72
N ASN A 75 12.75 12.09 0.61
CA ASN A 75 13.26 12.37 -0.73
C ASN A 75 13.51 13.87 -0.98
N GLU A 76 12.72 14.76 -0.37
CA GLU A 76 12.95 16.21 -0.42
C GLU A 76 14.24 16.61 0.32
N HIS A 77 14.56 15.95 1.43
CA HIS A 77 15.72 16.28 2.26
C HIS A 77 17.01 15.55 1.84
N SER A 78 16.93 14.46 1.09
CA SER A 78 18.09 13.73 0.55
C SER A 78 18.74 14.42 -0.66
N SER A 79 18.17 15.52 -1.14
CA SER A 79 18.75 16.36 -2.19
C SER A 79 19.77 17.35 -1.59
N THR A 80 20.84 16.86 -0.97
CA THR A 80 22.03 17.69 -0.68
C THR A 80 22.84 17.88 -1.97
N PRO A 81 23.16 19.13 -2.38
CA PRO A 81 24.03 19.35 -3.53
C PRO A 81 25.41 18.78 -3.21
N SER A 82 25.95 17.96 -4.11
CA SER A 82 27.36 17.58 -4.07
C SER A 82 28.20 18.86 -4.20
N ILE A 83 29.00 19.15 -3.17
CA ILE A 83 30.05 20.20 -3.19
C ILE A 83 31.17 19.75 -4.13
#